data_AF-A0A6N6W0E1-F1
#
_entry.id   AF-A0A6N6W0E1-F1
#
_cell.length_a   1.000
_cell.length_b   1.000
_cell.length_c   1.000
_cell.angle_alpha   90.00
_cell.angle_beta   90.00
_cell.angle_gamma   90.00
#
_symmetry.space_group_name_H-M   'P 1'
#
loop_
_entity.id
_entity.type
_entity.pdbx_description
1 polymer ?
#
loop_
_entity_poly.entity_id
_entity_poly.type
_entity_poly.pdbx_seq_one_letter_code
_entity_poly.pdbx_strand_id
1 'polypeptide(L)'
;TVRLIRDVTPSGRVRVLMTSLLERERYPASAFGALYHQRWRIEEAFKRLKHRLRLEAVTGLDYLALQQDFGAKTVADNLCTLLN
;
A
#
# COMPACT_ATOMS: atom_id res chain seq x y z
N THR A 1 -7.60 -19.78 15.15
CA THR A 1 -7.01 -18.98 16.26
C THR A 1 -6.26 -17.81 15.66
N VAL A 2 -6.28 -16.63 16.29
CA VAL A 2 -5.62 -15.40 15.77
C VAL A 2 -4.87 -14.70 16.89
N ARG A 3 -3.77 -13.99 16.57
CA ARG A 3 -3.03 -13.17 17.53
C ARG A 3 -3.42 -11.70 17.37
N LEU A 4 -3.69 -11.04 18.49
CA LEU A 4 -3.93 -9.61 18.57
C LEU A 4 -2.68 -8.90 19.09
N ILE A 5 -2.32 -7.79 18.46
CA ILE A 5 -1.16 -6.97 18.82
C ILE A 5 -1.65 -5.56 19.10
N ARG A 6 -1.35 -5.06 20.30
CA ARG A 6 -1.61 -3.67 20.68
C ARG A 6 -0.46 -2.81 20.17
N ASP A 7 -0.77 -1.88 19.28
CA ASP A 7 0.13 -0.88 18.72
C ASP A 7 -0.28 0.51 19.23
N VAL A 8 0.66 1.28 19.76
CA VAL A 8 0.41 2.65 20.23
C VAL A 8 1.17 3.59 19.31
N THR A 9 0.44 4.47 18.62
CA THR A 9 1.07 5.44 17.72
C THR A 9 1.85 6.49 18.51
N PRO A 10 2.81 7.21 17.87
CA PRO A 10 3.48 8.36 18.48
C PRO A 10 2.51 9.44 18.99
N SER A 11 1.32 9.54 18.38
CA SER A 11 0.24 10.44 18.80
C SER A 11 -0.61 9.90 19.97
N GLY A 12 -0.22 8.79 20.61
CA GLY A 12 -0.94 8.17 21.72
C GLY A 12 -2.19 7.36 21.33
N ARG A 13 -2.47 7.18 20.03
CA ARG A 13 -3.66 6.45 19.57
C ARG A 13 -3.41 4.95 19.64
N VAL A 14 -4.33 4.21 20.24
CA VAL A 14 -4.26 2.75 20.31
C VAL A 14 -4.86 2.14 19.04
N ARG A 15 -4.17 1.15 18.49
CA ARG A 15 -4.60 0.31 17.37
C ARG A 15 -4.44 -1.15 17.76
N VAL A 16 -5.35 -2.00 17.29
CA VAL A 16 -5.25 -3.46 17.46
C VAL A 16 -5.03 -4.07 16.08
N LEU A 17 -3.89 -4.73 15.92
CA LEU A 17 -3.51 -5.43 14.69
C LEU A 17 -3.81 -6.92 14.86
N MET A 18 -4.37 -7.55 13.83
CA MET A 18 -4.65 -8.98 13.80
C MET A 18 -3.65 -9.69 12.89
N THR A 19 -3.11 -10.83 13.33
CA THR A 19 -2.17 -11.60 12.52
C THR A 19 -2.34 -13.11 12.72
N SER A 20 -2.06 -13.87 11.66
CA SER A 20 -1.91 -15.33 11.69
C SER A 20 -0.53 -15.78 12.18
N LEU A 21 0.42 -14.86 12.40
CA LEU A 21 1.77 -15.16 12.90
C LEU A 21 1.76 -15.36 14.43
N LEU A 22 1.69 -16.62 14.85
CA LEU A 22 1.50 -17.00 16.25
C LEU A 22 2.82 -17.10 17.06
N GLU A 23 3.94 -17.42 16.40
CA GLU A 23 5.26 -17.59 17.04
C GLU A 23 5.81 -16.25 17.56
N ARG A 24 5.78 -16.05 18.88
CA ARG A 24 6.12 -14.75 19.49
C ARG A 24 7.61 -14.41 19.44
N GLU A 25 8.47 -15.41 19.60
CA GLU A 25 9.92 -15.25 19.54
C GLU A 25 10.38 -14.91 18.12
N ARG A 26 9.83 -15.59 17.12
CA ARG A 26 10.12 -15.35 15.70
C ARG A 26 9.51 -14.04 15.18
N TYR A 27 8.34 -13.66 15.69
CA TYR A 27 7.59 -12.48 15.27
C TYR A 27 7.27 -11.58 16.47
N PRO A 28 8.24 -10.77 16.94
CA PRO A 28 8.05 -9.90 18.09
C PRO A 28 7.01 -8.82 17.82
N ALA A 29 6.20 -8.47 18.83
CA ALA A 29 5.08 -7.53 18.69
C ALA A 29 5.53 -6.11 18.26
N SER A 30 6.72 -5.70 18.68
CA SER A 30 7.32 -4.39 18.38
C SER A 30 7.57 -4.16 16.88
N ALA A 31 7.74 -5.21 16.09
CA ALA A 31 7.97 -5.09 14.65
C ALA A 31 6.70 -4.75 13.85
N PHE A 32 5.52 -5.04 14.39
CA PHE A 32 4.26 -4.94 13.64
C PHE A 32 3.80 -3.50 13.41
N GLY A 33 4.13 -2.57 14.30
CA GLY A 33 3.80 -1.15 14.10
C GLY A 33 4.48 -0.58 12.85
N ALA A 34 5.78 -0.81 12.72
CA ALA A 34 6.56 -0.40 11.54
C ALA A 34 6.09 -1.13 10.27
N LEU A 35 5.83 -2.44 10.35
CA LEU A 35 5.30 -3.22 9.23
C LEU A 35 3.94 -2.70 8.77
N TYR A 36 3.02 -2.45 9.70
CA TYR A 36 1.70 -1.92 9.39
C TYR A 36 1.77 -0.50 8.82
N HIS A 37 2.76 0.30 9.23
CA HIS A 37 2.99 1.62 8.65
C HIS A 37 3.35 1.56 7.15
N GLN A 38 4.04 0.50 6.69
CA GLN A 38 4.34 0.36 5.25
C GLN A 38 3.09 0.27 4.38
N ARG A 39 1.94 -0.17 4.93
CA ARG A 39 0.64 -0.14 4.26
C ARG A 39 0.22 1.28 3.85
N TRP A 40 0.60 2.30 4.63
CA TRP A 40 0.30 3.69 4.31
C TRP A 40 0.96 4.15 3.00
N ARG A 41 2.18 3.67 2.71
CA ARG A 41 2.87 3.98 1.46
C ARG A 41 2.08 3.50 0.24
N ILE A 42 1.38 2.37 0.36
CA ILE A 42 0.49 1.83 -0.68
C ILE A 42 -0.74 2.73 -0.85
N GLU A 43 -1.37 3.17 0.24
CA GLU A 43 -2.49 4.12 0.16
C GLU A 43 -2.08 5.45 -0.50
N GLU A 44 -0.89 5.97 -0.18
CA GLU A 44 -0.34 7.16 -0.83
C GLU A 44 -0.02 6.93 -2.30
N ALA A 45 0.51 5.77 -2.67
CA ALA A 45 0.70 5.38 -4.07
C ALA A 45 -0.64 5.34 -4.81
N PHE A 46 -1.70 4.76 -4.23
CA PHE A 46 -3.03 4.78 -4.82
C PHE A 46 -3.62 6.19 -4.93
N LYS A 47 -3.41 7.06 -3.94
CA LYS A 47 -3.80 8.47 -4.03
C LYS A 47 -3.06 9.17 -5.17
N ARG A 48 -1.74 8.96 -5.31
CA ARG A 48 -0.94 9.50 -6.42
C ARG A 48 -1.42 8.95 -7.76
N LEU A 49 -1.62 7.64 -7.89
CA LEU A 49 -2.16 7.03 -9.10
C LEU A 49 -3.50 7.69 -9.48
N LYS A 50 -4.47 7.73 -8.56
CA LYS A 50 -5.79 8.31 -8.84
C LYS A 50 -5.71 9.80 -9.21
N HIS A 51 -4.87 10.58 -8.52
CA HIS A 51 -4.80 12.02 -8.74
C HIS A 51 -3.93 12.42 -9.94
N ARG A 52 -2.93 11.61 -10.30
CA ARG A 52 -1.89 11.93 -11.28
C ARG A 52 -2.05 11.19 -12.61
N LEU A 53 -2.80 10.09 -12.66
CA LEU A 53 -2.94 9.29 -13.89
C LEU A 53 -3.89 9.86 -14.94
N ARG A 54 -4.67 10.90 -14.64
CA ARG A 54 -5.76 11.38 -15.52
C ARG A 54 -6.48 10.19 -16.16
N LEU A 55 -7.03 9.30 -15.33
CA LEU A 55 -7.77 8.11 -15.79
C LEU A 55 -8.99 8.48 -16.65
N GLU A 56 -9.39 9.75 -16.65
CA GLU A 56 -10.43 10.33 -17.48
C GLU A 56 -9.93 10.82 -18.86
N ALA A 57 -8.61 10.90 -19.07
CA ALA A 57 -7.97 11.24 -20.34
C ALA A 57 -7.39 9.96 -20.98
N VAL A 58 -8.27 9.04 -21.33
CA VAL A 58 -7.93 7.79 -22.03
C VAL A 58 -7.68 8.13 -23.50
N THR A 59 -6.64 7.54 -24.09
CA THR A 59 -6.31 7.80 -25.51
C THR A 59 -7.17 6.99 -26.48
N GLY A 60 -7.86 5.95 -25.99
CA GLY A 60 -8.76 5.10 -26.75
C GLY A 60 -10.18 5.03 -26.16
N LEU A 61 -11.14 4.66 -27.00
CA LEU A 61 -12.56 4.52 -26.64
C LEU A 61 -12.94 3.10 -26.19
N ASP A 62 -12.03 2.13 -26.32
CA ASP A 62 -12.29 0.74 -25.96
C ASP A 62 -11.68 0.35 -24.60
N TYR A 63 -12.21 -0.74 -24.04
CA TYR A 63 -11.80 -1.24 -22.72
C TYR A 63 -10.34 -1.73 -22.70
N LEU A 64 -9.84 -2.25 -23.83
CA LEU A 64 -8.49 -2.77 -23.93
C LEU A 64 -7.46 -1.64 -23.88
N ALA A 65 -7.70 -0.53 -24.59
CA ALA A 65 -6.90 0.68 -24.57
C ALA A 65 -6.86 1.30 -23.17
N LEU A 66 -7.98 1.29 -22.44
CA LEU A 66 -8.00 1.72 -21.04
C LEU A 66 -7.09 0.84 -20.15
N GLN A 67 -7.17 -0.49 -20.30
CA GLN A 67 -6.32 -1.41 -19.55
C GLN A 67 -4.83 -1.24 -19.89
N GLN A 68 -4.51 -1.04 -21.17
CA GLN A 68 -3.14 -0.78 -21.64
C GLN A 68 -2.60 0.56 -21.11
N ASP A 69 -3.38 1.64 -21.18
CA ASP A 69 -3.01 2.96 -20.64
C ASP A 69 -2.77 2.87 -19.12
N PHE A 70 -3.62 2.15 -18.39
CA PHE A 70 -3.44 1.94 -16.96
C PHE A 70 -2.16 1.15 -16.64
N GLY A 71 -1.93 0.05 -17.35
CA GLY A 71 -0.74 -0.78 -17.18
C GLY A 71 0.55 -0.03 -17.48
N ALA A 72 0.61 0.68 -18.61
CA ALA A 72 1.77 1.45 -19.03
C ALA A 72 2.13 2.53 -17.99
N LYS A 73 1.14 3.28 -17.51
CA LYS A 73 1.38 4.32 -16.52
C LYS A 73 1.79 3.75 -15.14
N THR A 74 1.27 2.58 -14.75
CA THR A 74 1.68 1.90 -13.51
C THR A 74 3.13 1.44 -13.58
N VAL A 75 3.55 0.84 -14.71
CA VAL A 75 4.94 0.41 -14.93
C VAL A 75 5.88 1.62 -14.93
N ALA A 76 5.50 2.72 -15.58
CA ALA A 76 6.27 3.95 -15.59
C ALA A 76 6.45 4.55 -14.18
N ASP A 77 5.40 4.59 -13.35
CA ASP A 77 5.48 5.07 -11.96
C ASP A 77 6.41 4.20 -11.10
N ASN A 78 6.33 2.87 -11.27
CA ASN A 78 7.21 1.93 -10.58
C ASN A 78 8.68 2.12 -10.99
N LEU A 79 8.97 2.26 -12.29
CA LEU A 79 10.31 2.55 -12.80
C LEU A 79 10.85 3.87 -12.26
N CYS A 80 10.03 4.91 -12.26
CA CYS A 80 10.39 6.22 -11.70
C CYS A 80 10.70 6.13 -10.20
N THR A 81 9.98 5.29 -9.46
CA THR A 81 10.24 5.04 -8.03
C THR A 81 11.50 4.21 -7.78
N LEU A 82 11.93 3.37 -8.73
CA LEU A 82 13.14 2.56 -8.61
C LEU A 82 14.41 3.31 -9.04
N LEU A 83 14.28 4.28 -9.96
CA LEU A 83 15.38 5.05 -10.52
C LEU A 83 15.68 6.35 -9.76
N ASN A 84 14.77 6.79 -8.88
CA ASN A 84 14.95 7.93 -7.96
C ASN A 84 15.15 7.46 -6.52
#